data_AF-A0AAW2S6B9-F1
#
_entry.id   AF-A0AAW2S6B9-F1
#
_cell.length_a   1.000
_cell.length_b   1.000
_cell.length_c   1.000
_cell.angle_alpha   90.00
_cell.angle_beta   90.00
_cell.angle_gamma   90.00
#
_symmetry.space_group_name_H-M   'P 1'
#
loop_
_entity.id
_entity.type
_entity.pdbx_description
1 polymer ?
#
loop_
_entity_poly.entity_id
_entity_poly.type
_entity_poly.pdbx_seq_one_letter_code
_entity_poly.pdbx_strand_id
1 'polypeptide(L)'
;MSRLSFRPRPLDFNKKLPIIKSIKDFEDDEVPTSTRNSQILRLAAEADNECEPPWYDLCLAVLHIIVYKLCNRVQQVPGRKTASEIPTPEFVVVDTYERDYSRTFIQPTSYLRARGARAEIGEFVEYDLDNEDEDWLQDFNKERKTLVAEKLETIIFKLEVLDHKARERAGVITPTLGSPIPVLLTFDAAVEVKIALS
;
A
#
# COMPACT_ATOMS: atom_id res chain seq x y z
N MET A 1 25.93 -39.32 -18.48
CA MET A 1 24.48 -39.23 -18.18
C MET A 1 23.96 -40.63 -17.85
N SER A 2 23.64 -40.91 -16.59
CA SER A 2 23.11 -42.22 -16.19
C SER A 2 21.63 -42.36 -16.58
N ARG A 3 21.28 -43.42 -17.29
CA ARG A 3 19.88 -43.72 -17.67
C ARG A 3 19.04 -43.92 -16.41
N LEU A 4 18.01 -43.09 -16.23
CA LEU A 4 16.99 -43.29 -15.20
C LEU A 4 16.34 -44.66 -15.41
N SER A 5 16.45 -45.55 -14.42
CA SER A 5 15.86 -46.88 -14.46
C SER A 5 14.36 -46.78 -14.19
N PHE A 6 13.58 -46.53 -15.24
CA PHE A 6 12.14 -46.71 -15.17
C PHE A 6 11.86 -48.20 -15.02
N ARG A 7 11.41 -48.61 -13.83
CA ARG A 7 10.83 -49.93 -13.63
C ARG A 7 9.34 -49.84 -14.01
N PRO A 8 8.87 -50.59 -15.02
CA PRO A 8 7.45 -50.65 -15.31
C PRO A 8 6.73 -51.18 -14.07
N ARG A 9 5.80 -50.40 -13.50
CA ARG A 9 4.89 -50.94 -12.48
C ARG A 9 3.77 -51.68 -13.22
N PRO A 10 3.43 -52.92 -12.86
CA PRO A 10 2.31 -53.62 -13.47
C PRO A 10 1.04 -52.80 -13.26
N LEU A 11 0.33 -52.55 -14.37
CA LEU A 11 -0.92 -51.79 -14.38
C LEU A 11 -2.00 -52.65 -13.73
N ASP A 12 -2.66 -52.14 -12.68
CA ASP A 12 -3.81 -52.82 -12.07
C ASP A 12 -5.06 -52.55 -12.92
N PHE A 13 -5.43 -53.50 -13.77
CA PHE A 13 -6.54 -53.37 -14.72
C PHE A 13 -7.92 -53.33 -14.05
N ASN A 14 -8.01 -53.72 -12.77
CA ASN A 14 -9.27 -53.66 -12.01
C ASN A 14 -9.49 -52.30 -11.37
N LYS A 15 -8.46 -51.44 -11.32
CA LYS A 15 -8.62 -50.04 -10.95
C LYS A 15 -9.22 -49.27 -12.11
N LYS A 16 -10.52 -49.00 -12.01
CA LYS A 16 -11.21 -48.07 -12.91
C LYS A 16 -10.57 -46.69 -12.75
N LEU A 17 -10.06 -46.14 -13.85
CA LEU A 17 -9.59 -44.77 -13.87
C LEU A 17 -10.78 -43.84 -13.63
N PRO A 18 -10.63 -42.79 -12.81
CA PRO A 18 -11.65 -41.76 -12.72
C PRO A 18 -11.70 -41.03 -14.06
N ILE A 19 -12.71 -41.34 -14.87
CA ILE A 19 -12.95 -40.68 -16.15
C ILE A 19 -13.90 -39.52 -15.85
N ILE A 20 -13.39 -38.31 -16.00
CA ILE A 20 -14.16 -37.08 -15.94
C ILE A 20 -14.99 -37.00 -17.22
N LYS A 21 -16.32 -36.88 -17.09
CA LYS A 21 -17.24 -36.88 -18.25
C LYS A 21 -17.73 -35.49 -18.59
N SER A 22 -17.74 -34.58 -17.63
CA SER A 22 -18.12 -33.19 -17.84
C SER A 22 -17.30 -32.24 -16.97
N ILE A 23 -17.18 -30.99 -17.40
CA ILE A 23 -16.46 -29.95 -16.65
C ILE A 23 -17.14 -29.63 -15.30
N LYS A 24 -18.41 -30.02 -15.14
CA LYS A 24 -19.17 -29.92 -13.89
C LYS A 24 -18.73 -30.94 -12.83
N ASP A 25 -18.04 -32.01 -13.22
CA ASP A 25 -17.50 -33.01 -12.27
C ASP A 25 -16.25 -32.48 -11.53
N PHE A 26 -15.83 -31.23 -11.79
CA PHE A 26 -14.78 -30.53 -11.04
C PHE A 26 -15.31 -29.69 -9.89
N GLU A 27 -16.62 -29.36 -9.86
CA GLU A 27 -17.21 -28.57 -8.79
C GLU A 27 -17.77 -29.52 -7.73
N ASP A 28 -16.93 -29.88 -6.76
CA ASP A 28 -17.29 -30.68 -5.58
C ASP A 28 -18.24 -29.86 -4.68
N ASP A 29 -19.54 -29.94 -4.93
CA ASP A 29 -20.56 -29.69 -3.91
C ASP A 29 -20.60 -30.90 -2.95
N GLU A 30 -19.76 -30.86 -1.91
CA GLU A 30 -20.08 -31.26 -0.53
C GLU A 30 -18.81 -31.51 0.28
N VAL A 31 -18.58 -30.64 1.27
CA VAL A 31 -17.74 -30.92 2.43
C VAL A 31 -18.43 -31.98 3.29
N PRO A 32 -17.72 -33.02 3.76
CA PRO A 32 -18.02 -33.56 5.07
C PRO A 32 -16.78 -33.51 5.95
N THR A 33 -16.92 -32.67 6.98
CA THR A 33 -16.24 -32.70 8.27
C THR A 33 -15.98 -34.15 8.71
N SER A 34 -14.74 -34.61 8.67
CA SER A 34 -14.37 -35.93 9.20
C SER A 34 -13.21 -35.81 10.20
N THR A 35 -13.58 -36.14 11.42
CA THR A 35 -12.85 -36.13 12.70
C THR A 35 -11.63 -37.05 12.71
N ARG A 36 -10.67 -36.70 13.57
CA ARG A 36 -9.55 -37.50 14.14
C ARG A 36 -8.24 -37.43 13.37
N ASN A 37 -7.26 -36.75 13.99
CA ASN A 37 -6.01 -37.36 14.47
C ASN A 37 -5.12 -36.27 15.11
N SER A 38 -5.47 -35.85 16.32
CA SER A 38 -4.57 -35.14 17.22
C SER A 38 -3.79 -36.17 18.03
N GLN A 39 -2.60 -36.55 17.57
CA GLN A 39 -1.67 -37.28 18.42
C GLN A 39 -0.24 -37.17 17.88
N ILE A 40 0.69 -36.89 18.81
CA ILE A 40 2.13 -37.20 18.75
C ILE A 40 2.98 -36.16 18.01
N LEU A 41 4.05 -35.57 18.57
CA LEU A 41 4.62 -35.51 19.92
C LEU A 41 5.72 -34.44 19.86
N ARG A 42 5.95 -33.74 20.98
CA ARG A 42 7.15 -32.92 21.24
C ARG A 42 8.44 -33.72 21.02
N LEU A 43 9.46 -33.08 20.45
CA LEU A 43 10.86 -33.30 20.84
C LEU A 43 11.57 -31.93 20.90
N ALA A 44 11.87 -31.52 22.14
CA ALA A 44 12.90 -30.53 22.44
C ALA A 44 14.26 -31.20 22.30
N ALA A 45 15.25 -30.45 21.84
CA ALA A 45 16.66 -30.81 21.98
C ALA A 45 17.39 -29.59 22.56
N GLU A 46 17.62 -29.65 23.86
CA GLU A 46 18.68 -28.91 24.55
C GLU A 46 20.02 -29.59 24.21
N ALA A 47 21.06 -28.80 23.95
CA ALA A 47 22.44 -29.24 24.05
C ALA A 47 23.31 -28.01 24.38
N ASP A 48 23.74 -27.99 25.63
CA ASP A 48 24.67 -27.04 26.22
C ASP A 48 26.12 -27.23 25.75
N ASN A 49 26.80 -26.09 25.67
CA ASN A 49 28.20 -25.77 25.99
C ASN A 49 29.42 -26.51 25.40
N GLU A 50 30.33 -25.62 24.97
CA GLU A 50 31.80 -25.65 25.08
C GLU A 50 32.62 -26.56 24.16
N CYS A 51 33.21 -25.94 23.12
CA CYS A 51 34.66 -25.99 22.83
C CYS A 51 34.95 -25.05 21.63
N GLU A 52 35.63 -23.91 21.84
CA GLU A 52 36.06 -23.07 20.71
C GLU A 52 37.12 -23.78 19.86
N PRO A 53 36.91 -23.93 18.53
CA PRO A 53 37.98 -24.24 17.59
C PRO A 53 38.55 -22.94 16.99
N PRO A 54 39.81 -22.93 16.55
CA PRO A 54 40.45 -21.74 16.01
C PRO A 54 39.63 -21.22 14.81
N TRP A 55 39.47 -19.90 14.70
CA TRP A 55 38.62 -19.17 13.73
C TRP A 55 38.66 -19.65 12.26
N TYR A 56 39.69 -20.41 11.89
CA TYR A 56 39.85 -21.03 10.57
C TYR A 56 39.00 -22.30 10.38
N ASP A 57 38.75 -23.09 11.42
CA ASP A 57 37.89 -24.28 11.37
C ASP A 57 36.40 -23.94 11.38
N LEU A 58 36.01 -22.83 12.02
CA LEU A 58 34.63 -22.33 11.96
C LEU A 58 34.26 -21.93 10.53
N CYS A 59 35.19 -21.28 9.81
CA CYS A 59 34.95 -20.84 8.45
C CYS A 59 34.81 -22.03 7.48
N LEU A 60 35.66 -23.04 7.61
CA LEU A 60 35.56 -24.29 6.84
C LEU A 60 34.32 -25.10 7.21
N ALA A 61 33.98 -25.23 8.49
CA ALA A 61 32.76 -25.91 8.92
C ALA A 61 31.49 -25.17 8.46
N VAL A 62 31.47 -23.83 8.54
CA VAL A 62 30.38 -23.00 8.03
C VAL A 62 30.28 -23.12 6.50
N LEU A 63 31.39 -23.12 5.78
CA LEU A 63 31.40 -23.33 4.33
C LEU A 63 30.91 -24.74 3.97
N HIS A 64 31.31 -25.77 4.73
CA HIS A 64 30.85 -27.15 4.51
C HIS A 64 29.36 -27.32 4.87
N ILE A 65 28.86 -26.66 5.93
CA ILE A 65 27.44 -26.62 6.29
C ILE A 65 26.64 -25.86 5.22
N ILE A 66 27.13 -24.73 4.73
CA ILE A 66 26.50 -23.95 3.67
C ILE A 66 26.46 -24.76 2.38
N VAL A 67 27.57 -25.37 1.98
CA VAL A 67 27.67 -26.21 0.77
C VAL A 67 26.80 -27.46 0.91
N TYR A 68 26.78 -28.13 2.06
CA TYR A 68 25.91 -29.29 2.31
C TYR A 68 24.42 -28.89 2.36
N LYS A 69 24.05 -27.74 2.93
CA LYS A 69 22.68 -27.17 2.87
C LYS A 69 22.29 -26.72 1.46
N LEU A 70 23.21 -26.21 0.66
CA LEU A 70 22.95 -25.75 -0.71
C LEU A 70 22.82 -26.95 -1.68
N CYS A 71 23.69 -27.96 -1.54
CA CYS A 71 23.66 -29.17 -2.38
C CYS A 71 22.50 -30.12 -2.01
N ASN A 72 22.11 -30.26 -0.73
CA ASN A 72 20.88 -30.99 -0.38
C ASN A 72 19.59 -30.24 -0.77
N ARG A 73 19.69 -29.02 -1.31
CA ARG A 73 18.57 -28.32 -1.95
C ARG A 73 18.36 -28.72 -3.42
N VAL A 74 19.03 -29.78 -3.89
CA VAL A 74 18.66 -30.47 -5.13
C VAL A 74 17.53 -31.45 -4.82
N GLN A 75 16.30 -30.95 -4.94
CA GLN A 75 15.08 -31.68 -5.30
C GLN A 75 14.90 -33.08 -4.69
N GLN A 76 14.59 -33.14 -3.39
CA GLN A 76 13.47 -34.02 -3.03
C GLN A 76 12.22 -33.33 -3.56
N VAL A 77 11.55 -33.95 -4.54
CA VAL A 77 10.20 -33.54 -4.99
C VAL A 77 9.24 -33.96 -3.89
N PRO A 78 8.76 -33.06 -3.01
CA PRO A 78 7.69 -33.40 -2.11
C PRO A 78 6.42 -33.35 -2.97
N GLY A 79 5.63 -34.42 -2.93
CA GLY A 79 4.41 -34.55 -3.73
C GLY A 79 3.60 -33.25 -3.73
N ARG A 80 3.10 -32.88 -4.93
CA ARG A 80 2.31 -31.68 -5.25
C ARG A 80 2.13 -30.77 -4.03
N LYS A 81 3.07 -29.85 -3.84
CA LYS A 81 2.77 -28.65 -3.06
C LYS A 81 1.64 -27.99 -3.84
N THR A 82 0.41 -28.12 -3.37
CA THR A 82 -0.65 -27.15 -3.69
C THR A 82 0.01 -25.80 -3.48
N ALA A 83 0.20 -25.06 -4.58
CA ALA A 83 0.87 -23.77 -4.52
C ALA A 83 0.21 -22.97 -3.39
N SER A 84 1.01 -22.35 -2.53
CA SER A 84 0.46 -21.40 -1.55
C SER A 84 -0.32 -20.36 -2.35
N GLU A 85 -1.65 -20.43 -2.30
CA GLU A 85 -2.50 -19.50 -3.04
C GLU A 85 -2.17 -18.10 -2.54
N ILE A 86 -1.77 -17.23 -3.47
CA ILE A 86 -1.50 -15.84 -3.15
C ILE A 86 -2.86 -15.24 -2.80
N PRO A 87 -3.04 -14.69 -1.59
CA PRO A 87 -4.33 -14.14 -1.19
C PRO A 87 -4.71 -12.97 -2.10
N THR A 88 -5.94 -13.02 -2.63
CA THR A 88 -6.53 -11.92 -3.40
C THR A 88 -6.90 -10.78 -2.46
N PRO A 89 -6.57 -9.51 -2.77
CA PRO A 89 -7.00 -8.38 -1.95
C PRO A 89 -8.53 -8.26 -1.94
N GLU A 90 -9.07 -7.90 -0.77
CA GLU A 90 -10.48 -7.54 -0.63
C GLU A 90 -10.71 -6.14 -1.23
N PHE A 91 -11.89 -5.92 -1.82
CA PHE A 91 -12.31 -4.61 -2.30
C PHE A 91 -13.41 -4.05 -1.39
N VAL A 92 -13.39 -2.74 -1.20
CA VAL A 92 -14.38 -2.01 -0.43
C VAL A 92 -15.15 -1.09 -1.37
N VAL A 93 -16.47 -1.15 -1.30
CA VAL A 93 -17.33 -0.20 -2.00
C VAL A 93 -17.53 1.01 -1.08
N VAL A 94 -17.20 2.20 -1.58
CA VAL A 94 -17.32 3.45 -0.83
C VAL A 94 -18.61 4.16 -1.27
N ASP A 95 -19.55 4.33 -0.35
CA ASP A 95 -20.87 4.89 -0.65
C ASP A 95 -20.82 6.36 -1.11
N THR A 96 -19.79 7.11 -0.72
CA THR A 96 -19.61 8.52 -1.10
C THR A 96 -18.98 8.69 -2.50
N TYR A 97 -18.47 7.62 -3.11
CA TYR A 97 -17.68 7.70 -4.34
C TYR A 97 -18.38 8.46 -5.48
N GLU A 98 -19.67 8.21 -5.70
CA GLU A 98 -20.43 8.87 -6.76
C GLU A 98 -20.76 10.34 -6.45
N ARG A 99 -20.64 10.76 -5.19
CA ARG A 99 -20.76 12.17 -4.77
C ARG A 99 -19.44 12.90 -4.97
N ASP A 100 -18.34 12.26 -4.59
CA ASP A 100 -16.99 12.85 -4.60
C ASP A 100 -16.42 12.94 -6.02
N TYR A 101 -16.74 11.96 -6.88
CA TYR A 101 -16.25 11.89 -8.25
C TYR A 101 -17.39 12.05 -9.27
N SER A 102 -17.49 13.25 -9.84
CA SER A 102 -18.48 13.53 -10.88
C SER A 102 -18.09 12.94 -12.25
N ARG A 103 -19.07 12.41 -12.98
CA ARG A 103 -18.87 11.77 -14.31
C ARG A 103 -18.89 12.79 -15.45
N THR A 104 -17.98 13.77 -15.41
CA THR A 104 -17.93 14.89 -16.37
C THR A 104 -17.02 14.65 -17.58
N PHE A 105 -16.28 13.54 -17.60
CA PHE A 105 -15.36 13.23 -18.70
C PHE A 105 -16.10 12.90 -20.00
N ILE A 106 -15.79 13.64 -21.07
CA ILE A 106 -16.29 13.39 -22.43
C ILE A 106 -15.13 12.86 -23.27
N GLN A 107 -15.26 11.61 -23.73
CA GLN A 107 -14.21 10.96 -24.52
C GLN A 107 -14.00 11.70 -25.85
N PRO A 108 -12.79 12.24 -26.11
CA PRO A 108 -12.49 12.86 -27.39
C PRO A 108 -12.37 11.81 -28.50
N THR A 109 -12.61 12.23 -29.74
CA THR A 109 -12.46 11.37 -30.94
C THR A 109 -11.00 11.01 -31.28
N SER A 110 -10.04 11.61 -30.58
CA SER A 110 -8.61 11.40 -30.77
C SER A 110 -7.95 10.98 -29.46
N TYR A 111 -6.74 10.41 -29.53
CA TYR A 111 -5.99 10.07 -28.33
C TYR A 111 -5.62 11.29 -27.50
N LEU A 112 -5.65 11.12 -26.17
CA LEU A 112 -5.28 12.16 -25.21
C LEU A 112 -3.84 12.61 -25.48
N ARG A 113 -3.67 13.91 -25.73
CA ARG A 113 -2.35 14.54 -25.78
C ARG A 113 -2.19 15.36 -24.51
N ALA A 114 -1.36 14.86 -23.60
CA ALA A 114 -1.07 15.58 -22.36
C ALA A 114 -0.48 16.95 -22.70
N ARG A 115 -1.16 18.01 -22.28
CA ARG A 115 -0.53 19.32 -22.08
C ARG A 115 -0.02 19.39 -20.66
N GLY A 116 1.03 20.18 -20.41
CA GLY A 116 1.55 20.39 -19.07
C GLY A 116 0.44 20.90 -18.15
N ALA A 117 0.36 20.35 -16.93
CA ALA A 117 -0.72 20.58 -15.97
C ALA A 117 -1.01 22.07 -15.67
N ARG A 118 -0.04 22.95 -15.91
CA ARG A 118 -0.10 24.38 -15.60
C ARG A 118 -0.63 25.27 -16.72
N ALA A 119 -0.93 24.72 -17.89
CA ALA A 119 -1.19 25.54 -19.07
C ALA A 119 -2.61 26.12 -19.15
N GLU A 120 -3.64 25.55 -18.49
CA GLU A 120 -5.04 25.84 -18.87
C GLU A 120 -6.12 25.97 -17.77
N ILE A 121 -5.89 25.92 -16.44
CA ILE A 121 -6.98 26.09 -15.46
C ILE A 121 -6.62 26.99 -14.26
N GLY A 122 -7.27 28.16 -14.19
CA GLY A 122 -7.66 28.85 -12.94
C GLY A 122 -6.56 29.42 -12.03
N GLU A 123 -6.99 30.20 -11.04
CA GLU A 123 -6.18 30.48 -9.84
C GLU A 123 -6.11 29.18 -9.03
N PHE A 124 -4.95 28.53 -9.03
CA PHE A 124 -4.74 27.28 -8.29
C PHE A 124 -4.64 27.61 -6.79
N VAL A 125 -5.55 27.06 -6.01
CA VAL A 125 -5.59 27.16 -4.54
C VAL A 125 -5.22 25.79 -3.98
N GLU A 126 -4.21 25.74 -3.12
CA GLU A 126 -3.67 24.49 -2.55
C GLU A 126 -4.21 24.19 -1.15
N TYR A 127 -4.85 25.17 -0.51
CA TYR A 127 -5.37 25.03 0.85
C TYR A 127 -6.75 24.38 0.82
N ASP A 128 -6.87 23.18 1.37
CA ASP A 128 -8.14 22.48 1.60
C ASP A 128 -8.61 22.73 3.04
N LEU A 129 -9.88 23.06 3.25
CA LEU A 129 -10.44 23.21 4.60
C LEU A 129 -10.48 21.85 5.31
N ASP A 130 -10.04 21.82 6.56
CA ASP A 130 -10.24 20.67 7.43
C ASP A 130 -11.55 20.80 8.23
N ASN A 131 -11.82 19.81 9.07
CA ASN A 131 -13.05 19.78 9.87
C ASN A 131 -13.16 20.97 10.84
N GLU A 132 -12.04 21.46 11.39
CA GLU A 132 -12.04 22.59 12.33
C GLU A 132 -12.41 23.89 11.59
N ASP A 133 -11.82 24.08 10.41
CA ASP A 133 -12.11 25.21 9.54
C ASP A 133 -13.57 25.18 9.02
N GLU A 134 -14.10 24.01 8.66
CA GLU A 134 -15.49 23.83 8.24
C GLU A 134 -16.48 24.16 9.36
N ASP A 135 -16.23 23.67 10.58
CA ASP A 135 -17.04 23.96 11.76
C ASP A 135 -17.03 25.47 12.07
N TRP A 136 -15.84 26.09 12.03
CA TRP A 136 -15.68 27.54 12.20
C TRP A 136 -16.43 28.33 11.12
N LEU A 137 -16.32 27.93 9.86
CA LEU A 137 -17.00 28.59 8.74
C LEU A 137 -18.52 28.47 8.89
N GLN A 138 -19.00 27.33 9.37
CA GLN A 138 -20.42 27.12 9.63
C GLN A 138 -20.92 28.06 10.72
N ASP A 139 -20.19 28.20 11.82
CA ASP A 139 -20.52 29.13 12.91
C ASP A 139 -20.48 30.60 12.47
N PHE A 140 -19.44 30.97 11.73
CA PHE A 140 -19.30 32.32 11.17
C PHE A 140 -20.47 32.70 10.24
N ASN A 141 -20.92 31.75 9.41
CA ASN A 141 -22.02 31.96 8.49
C ASN A 141 -23.39 32.05 9.19
N LYS A 142 -23.56 31.48 10.40
CA LYS A 142 -24.79 31.60 11.21
C LYS A 142 -25.06 33.07 11.62
N GLU A 143 -24.02 33.88 11.81
CA GLU A 143 -24.11 35.26 12.31
C GLU A 143 -24.38 36.33 11.22
N ARG A 144 -24.57 35.91 9.95
CA ARG A 144 -24.64 36.72 8.71
C ARG A 144 -23.32 37.36 8.29
N LYS A 145 -22.57 36.60 7.48
CA LYS A 145 -21.60 37.03 6.45
C LYS A 145 -21.32 35.80 5.58
N THR A 146 -22.17 35.47 4.61
CA THR A 146 -22.08 34.20 3.85
C THR A 146 -20.80 34.14 3.00
N LEU A 147 -19.73 33.65 3.61
CA LEU A 147 -18.46 33.33 2.99
C LEU A 147 -18.57 31.90 2.46
N VAL A 148 -18.19 31.72 1.19
CA VAL A 148 -18.13 30.40 0.54
C VAL A 148 -16.82 29.72 0.93
N ALA A 149 -16.83 28.39 1.10
CA ALA A 149 -15.64 27.60 1.42
C ALA A 149 -14.45 27.92 0.48
N GLU A 150 -14.68 27.90 -0.83
CA GLU A 150 -13.68 28.24 -1.86
C GLU A 150 -13.03 29.62 -1.64
N LYS A 151 -13.80 30.60 -1.13
CA LYS A 151 -13.26 31.94 -0.82
C LYS A 151 -12.38 31.91 0.42
N LEU A 152 -12.75 31.14 1.44
CA LEU A 152 -11.94 30.98 2.64
C LEU A 152 -10.60 30.31 2.31
N GLU A 153 -10.64 29.22 1.53
CA GLU A 153 -9.45 28.52 1.02
C GLU A 153 -8.52 29.49 0.29
N THR A 154 -9.08 30.29 -0.63
CA THR A 154 -8.31 31.29 -1.38
C THR A 154 -7.68 32.35 -0.45
N ILE A 155 -8.40 32.79 0.57
CA ILE A 155 -7.89 33.76 1.56
C ILE A 155 -6.71 33.18 2.33
N ILE A 156 -6.88 31.99 2.91
CA ILE A 156 -5.87 31.37 3.75
C ILE A 156 -4.62 31.06 2.91
N PHE A 157 -4.80 30.50 1.71
CA PHE A 157 -3.70 30.25 0.78
C PHE A 157 -2.91 31.52 0.44
N LYS A 158 -3.60 32.63 0.13
CA LYS A 158 -2.93 33.91 -0.16
C LYS A 158 -2.16 34.45 1.04
N LEU A 159 -2.73 34.34 2.25
CA LEU A 159 -2.05 34.76 3.47
C LEU A 159 -0.80 33.93 3.75
N GLU A 160 -0.86 32.61 3.53
CA GLU A 160 0.29 31.72 3.67
C GLU A 160 1.42 32.10 2.70
N VAL A 161 1.08 32.32 1.43
CA VAL A 161 2.05 32.74 0.40
C VAL A 161 2.68 34.09 0.76
N LEU A 162 1.90 35.04 1.27
CA LEU A 162 2.38 36.36 1.67
C LEU A 162 3.29 36.29 2.91
N ASP A 163 2.91 35.50 3.91
CA ASP A 163 3.72 35.32 5.11
C ASP A 163 5.04 34.63 4.77
N HIS A 164 4.99 33.59 3.93
CA HIS A 164 6.19 32.95 3.41
C HIS A 164 7.10 33.95 2.69
N LYS A 165 6.56 34.76 1.79
CA LYS A 165 7.31 35.80 1.08
C LYS A 165 7.89 36.86 2.03
N ALA A 166 7.18 37.22 3.10
CA ALA A 166 7.67 38.13 4.13
C ALA A 166 8.83 37.52 4.92
N ARG A 167 8.75 36.23 5.28
CA ARG A 167 9.82 35.47 5.94
C ARG A 167 11.06 35.33 5.08
N GLU A 168 10.91 35.02 3.80
CA GLU A 168 12.03 34.97 2.87
C GLU A 168 12.76 36.32 2.78
N ARG A 169 12.01 37.43 2.73
CA ARG A 169 12.59 38.79 2.73
C ARG A 169 13.28 39.15 4.04
N ALA A 170 12.77 38.68 5.17
CA ALA A 170 13.36 38.89 6.49
C ALA A 170 14.57 37.97 6.75
N GLY A 171 14.88 37.02 5.85
CA GLY A 171 15.93 36.03 6.03
C GLY A 171 15.60 34.95 7.05
N VAL A 172 14.31 34.79 7.42
CA VAL A 172 13.80 33.81 8.39
C VAL A 172 13.30 32.59 7.63
N ILE A 173 14.22 31.87 7.00
CA ILE A 173 13.93 30.79 6.03
C ILE A 173 13.84 29.42 6.72
N THR A 174 14.36 29.28 7.94
CA THR A 174 14.57 27.98 8.57
C THR A 174 13.38 27.58 9.45
N PRO A 175 12.59 26.56 9.09
CA PRO A 175 11.66 25.95 10.02
C PRO A 175 12.47 25.23 11.10
N THR A 176 12.45 25.74 12.32
CA THR A 176 13.01 25.08 13.49
C THR A 176 12.02 24.02 13.96
N LEU A 177 12.41 22.75 13.83
CA LEU A 177 11.60 21.60 14.22
C LEU A 177 11.13 21.77 15.68
N GLY A 178 9.82 21.91 15.88
CA GLY A 178 9.20 21.94 17.21
C GLY A 178 8.98 23.32 17.86
N SER A 179 9.38 24.44 17.24
CA SER A 179 8.96 25.77 17.72
C SER A 179 7.90 26.37 16.82
N PRO A 180 6.90 27.08 17.38
CA PRO A 180 5.91 27.78 16.57
C PRO A 180 6.60 28.79 15.67
N ILE A 181 6.28 28.75 14.37
CA ILE A 181 6.82 29.67 13.39
C ILE A 181 6.17 31.04 13.62
N PRO A 182 6.95 32.11 13.81
CA PRO A 182 6.37 33.44 13.99
C PRO A 182 5.78 33.94 12.68
N VAL A 183 4.54 34.41 12.73
CA VAL A 183 3.88 35.11 11.62
C VAL A 183 4.48 36.51 11.50
N LEU A 184 4.98 36.86 10.31
CA LEU A 184 5.59 38.17 10.01
C LEU A 184 4.69 39.06 9.17
N LEU A 185 3.48 38.58 8.84
CA LEU A 185 2.52 39.27 8.01
C LEU A 185 1.97 40.54 8.70
N THR A 186 2.06 41.68 8.01
CA THR A 186 1.52 42.95 8.50
C THR A 186 0.03 43.10 8.17
N PHE A 187 -0.70 43.90 8.94
CA PHE A 187 -2.13 44.15 8.70
C PHE A 187 -2.41 44.69 7.29
N ASP A 188 -1.55 45.56 6.77
CA ASP A 188 -1.69 46.12 5.43
C ASP A 188 -1.62 45.04 4.33
N ALA A 189 -0.76 44.03 4.50
CA ALA A 189 -0.68 42.89 3.58
C ALA A 189 -1.94 42.01 3.66
N ALA A 190 -2.56 41.88 4.83
CA ALA A 190 -3.84 41.17 4.98
C ALA A 190 -5.00 41.93 4.29
N VAL A 191 -4.97 43.26 4.31
CA VAL A 191 -5.96 44.10 3.62
C VAL A 191 -5.86 43.95 2.09
N GLU A 192 -4.64 43.77 1.55
CA GLU A 192 -4.42 43.51 0.12
C GLU A 192 -5.16 42.25 -0.35
N VAL A 193 -5.12 41.17 0.43
CA VAL A 193 -5.86 39.92 0.14
C VAL A 193 -7.35 40.16 0.07
N LYS A 194 -7.91 40.95 1.00
CA LYS A 194 -9.33 41.28 1.02
C LYS A 194 -9.76 42.07 -0.23
N ILE A 195 -8.92 43.00 -0.69
CA ILE A 195 -9.20 43.80 -1.89
C ILE A 195 -9.15 42.93 -3.15
N ALA A 196 -8.20 41.99 -3.22
CA ALA A 196 -8.05 41.08 -4.37
C ALA A 196 -9.20 40.08 -4.54
N LEU A 197 -10.13 40.01 -3.58
CA LEU A 197 -11.26 39.07 -3.55
C LEU A 197 -12.63 39.76 -3.67
N SER A 198 -12.64 41.10 -3.73
CA SER A 198 -13.83 41.93 -3.95
C SER A 198 -14.06 42.23 -5.42
#